data_AF-A0A4U1G4E7-F1
#
_entry.id   AF-A0A4U1G4E7-F1
#
_cell.length_a   1.000
_cell.length_b   1.000
_cell.length_c   1.000
_cell.angle_alpha   90.00
_cell.angle_beta   90.00
_cell.angle_gamma   90.00
#
_symmetry.space_group_name_H-M   'P 1'
#
loop_
_entity.id
_entity.type
_entity.pdbx_description
1 polymer ?
#
loop_
_entity_poly.entity_id
_entity_poly.type
_entity_poly.pdbx_seq_one_letter_code
_entity_poly.pdbx_strand_id
1 'polypeptide(L)'
;MKYNILMAILLIAGLSSCQKMVELQPESLTDTLNHVPYLTIAQLRSGVADNHDIVYVNDGLRSGTFQYDANDTSTADDGSMVIVSGSRRYKRASTFVTLEMFGAKGDYNYLNKTGTDDTQAIQNALNYCSKSGTEIKLLGGKKYLTHTLYLYKDSLKNPGYQSKPGRVKITGQAGGIATGDLEPQGAGFVHVNNETANLIECIGFFSITSPATMGGQIDFENVNFMGGNKTTNVIYLEACQGQILFKNYTVQINNPIGNGISEVTTWETEHQNGLIRGQASGNGSWTGIGLNITSNQSDGQINMKIYSNVNVYKCGYGIRIGRRSSTVGTIGPLNFVGGQVSLSDQHNMWLDGGTYNLVSTGQQFEGSRLNAILIDSDGANDLPRNIKFTNTYFTGGGRIEDGSYDSYAVHIKDGVGVEFDSLLFNNLGNGIVFNKALTQGLVIRRPVVRTVRTYGATSGIFIDAYGTNVASNRLSLEDPIFNQAPATYISESALTAFLTTAAGGRLSVGNNAAVVSCGMGAGTLQAAQILNFNNTAATTVTNITGGQLFRELLLTFSNSLTTIANNTNIKLSGSTDFTTTSRSTLKLIWMGTYWQEISRS
;
A
#
# COMPACT_ATOMS: atom_id res chain seq x y z
N MET A 1 9.01 75.06 -55.86
CA MET A 1 7.90 74.68 -56.77
C MET A 1 6.79 74.16 -55.87
N LYS A 2 5.72 74.95 -55.63
CA LYS A 2 4.50 75.03 -56.48
C LYS A 2 3.77 73.67 -56.44
N TYR A 3 2.55 73.43 -55.93
CA TYR A 3 1.37 74.16 -55.43
C TYR A 3 0.69 73.13 -54.48
N ASN A 4 0.19 73.37 -53.26
CA ASN A 4 -0.81 74.30 -52.73
C ASN A 4 -2.23 74.16 -53.31
N ILE A 5 -3.22 74.42 -52.45
CA ILE A 5 -4.67 74.60 -52.66
C ILE A 5 -5.49 73.35 -52.30
N LEU A 6 -6.49 73.34 -51.42
CA LEU A 6 -7.19 74.29 -50.52
C LEU A 6 -8.45 73.48 -50.13
N MET A 7 -9.33 73.73 -49.16
CA MET A 7 -9.62 74.71 -48.11
C MET A 7 -10.88 74.11 -47.47
N ALA A 8 -11.15 74.22 -46.17
CA ALA A 8 -11.69 75.40 -45.47
C ALA A 8 -12.54 74.81 -44.32
N ILE A 9 -12.74 75.36 -43.12
CA ILE A 9 -12.46 76.62 -42.42
C ILE A 9 -12.80 76.26 -40.95
N LEU A 10 -11.85 76.36 -40.00
CA LEU A 10 -11.79 77.39 -38.94
C LEU A 10 -13.11 77.74 -38.23
N LEU A 11 -13.23 77.45 -36.92
CA LEU A 11 -13.05 78.47 -35.87
C LEU A 11 -13.01 77.86 -34.45
N ILE A 12 -12.12 78.43 -33.65
CA ILE A 12 -11.85 78.18 -32.23
C ILE A 12 -12.64 79.19 -31.38
N ALA A 13 -13.22 78.74 -30.25
CA ALA A 13 -13.45 79.42 -28.95
C ALA A 13 -14.55 78.62 -28.23
N GLY A 14 -14.56 78.29 -26.94
CA GLY A 14 -13.89 78.82 -25.77
C GLY A 14 -14.92 78.84 -24.64
N LEU A 15 -14.67 78.08 -23.56
CA LEU A 15 -15.20 78.22 -22.19
C LEU A 15 -16.69 77.91 -21.87
N SER A 16 -16.83 77.20 -20.73
CA SER A 16 -18.03 77.03 -19.88
C SER A 16 -19.09 76.08 -20.46
N SER A 17 -19.82 75.27 -19.71
CA SER A 17 -20.04 75.10 -18.27
C SER A 17 -20.75 73.75 -18.08
N CYS A 18 -20.79 73.23 -16.85
CA CYS A 18 -21.66 72.13 -16.44
C CYS A 18 -23.05 72.20 -17.10
N GLN A 19 -23.49 71.09 -17.70
CA GLN A 19 -24.88 70.66 -17.58
C GLN A 19 -25.01 69.16 -17.85
N LYS A 20 -25.53 68.46 -16.83
CA LYS A 20 -26.11 67.12 -16.92
C LYS A 20 -27.03 67.07 -18.13
N MET A 21 -26.73 66.21 -19.11
CA MET A 21 -27.76 65.66 -19.97
C MET A 21 -28.16 64.31 -19.39
N VAL A 22 -29.32 64.33 -18.72
CA VAL A 22 -30.15 63.15 -18.49
C VAL A 22 -30.49 62.61 -19.86
N GLU A 23 -29.82 61.53 -20.27
CA GLU A 23 -30.26 60.76 -21.41
C GLU A 23 -31.44 59.90 -20.92
N LEU A 24 -32.64 60.42 -21.17
CA LEU A 24 -33.90 59.69 -21.10
C LEU A 24 -33.77 58.48 -22.04
N GLN A 25 -33.42 57.31 -21.50
CA GLN A 25 -33.68 56.06 -22.19
C GLN A 25 -35.19 55.88 -22.27
N PRO A 26 -35.73 55.51 -23.44
CA PRO A 26 -37.16 55.25 -23.58
C PRO A 26 -37.51 54.03 -22.74
N GLU A 27 -38.47 54.21 -21.82
CA GLU A 27 -39.19 53.13 -21.16
C GLU A 27 -39.88 52.28 -22.25
N SER A 28 -39.23 51.20 -22.70
CA SER A 28 -39.94 50.15 -23.42
C SER A 28 -40.62 49.25 -22.39
N LEU A 29 -41.79 49.69 -21.94
CA LEU A 29 -42.82 48.84 -21.34
C LEU A 29 -43.27 47.81 -22.38
N THR A 30 -42.54 46.69 -22.51
CA THR A 30 -43.01 45.34 -22.89
C THR A 30 -41.83 44.43 -23.27
N ASP A 31 -40.96 44.09 -22.31
CA ASP A 31 -40.24 42.81 -22.32
C ASP A 31 -40.18 42.21 -20.91
N THR A 32 -41.36 42.00 -20.32
CA THR A 32 -41.53 41.29 -19.05
C THR A 32 -41.47 39.76 -19.23
N LEU A 33 -40.96 39.26 -20.38
CA LEU A 33 -40.67 37.85 -20.57
C LEU A 33 -39.21 37.55 -20.21
N ASN A 34 -39.00 37.11 -18.97
CA ASN A 34 -37.86 36.25 -18.60
C ASN A 34 -36.44 36.80 -18.83
N HIS A 35 -36.17 38.08 -18.61
CA HIS A 35 -34.77 38.51 -18.49
C HIS A 35 -34.18 37.96 -17.19
N VAL A 36 -33.33 36.94 -17.29
CA VAL A 36 -32.51 36.47 -16.16
C VAL A 36 -31.35 37.46 -15.97
N PRO A 37 -31.29 38.25 -14.88
CA PRO A 37 -30.24 39.26 -14.69
C PRO A 37 -28.86 38.61 -14.54
N TYR A 38 -27.86 39.25 -15.14
CA TYR A 38 -26.45 38.85 -15.10
C TYR A 38 -25.71 39.68 -14.04
N LEU A 39 -25.31 39.04 -12.94
CA LEU A 39 -24.78 39.73 -11.76
C LEU A 39 -23.47 39.10 -11.30
N THR A 40 -22.61 39.84 -10.64
CA THR A 40 -21.56 39.26 -9.78
C THR A 40 -22.17 38.82 -8.45
N ILE A 41 -21.46 37.99 -7.67
CA ILE A 41 -21.91 37.61 -6.32
C ILE A 41 -22.09 38.87 -5.44
N ALA A 42 -21.19 39.84 -5.57
CA ALA A 42 -21.27 41.10 -4.85
C ALA A 42 -22.54 41.90 -5.22
N GLN A 43 -22.85 42.00 -6.52
CA GLN A 43 -24.07 42.67 -6.99
C GLN A 43 -25.34 41.97 -6.49
N LEU A 44 -25.38 40.64 -6.54
CA LEU A 44 -26.49 39.85 -5.99
C LEU A 44 -26.69 40.14 -4.50
N ARG A 45 -25.62 40.08 -3.69
CA ARG A 45 -25.67 40.40 -2.25
C ARG A 45 -26.14 41.83 -1.96
N SER A 46 -25.81 42.78 -2.83
CA SER A 46 -26.24 44.18 -2.71
C SER A 46 -27.68 44.45 -3.14
N GLY A 47 -28.45 43.42 -3.54
CA GLY A 47 -29.86 43.56 -3.88
C GLY A 47 -30.15 43.91 -5.34
N VAL A 48 -29.15 43.86 -6.23
CA VAL A 48 -29.32 44.23 -7.65
C VAL A 48 -30.25 43.26 -8.41
N ALA A 49 -30.50 42.07 -7.85
CA ALA A 49 -31.48 41.13 -8.38
C ALA A 49 -32.94 41.61 -8.26
N ASP A 50 -33.22 42.62 -7.43
CA ASP A 50 -34.57 43.11 -7.12
C ASP A 50 -35.52 41.96 -6.74
N ASN A 51 -36.58 41.72 -7.54
CA ASN A 51 -37.58 40.68 -7.28
C ASN A 51 -37.43 39.42 -8.15
N HIS A 52 -36.34 39.27 -8.91
CA HIS A 52 -36.16 38.13 -9.80
C HIS A 52 -35.94 36.83 -9.03
N ASP A 53 -36.68 35.77 -9.38
CA ASP A 53 -36.53 34.46 -8.74
C ASP A 53 -35.34 33.67 -9.28
N ILE A 54 -34.85 33.98 -10.47
CA ILE A 54 -33.70 33.32 -11.10
C ILE A 54 -32.72 34.39 -11.53
N VAL A 55 -31.45 34.19 -11.20
CA VAL A 55 -30.34 35.08 -11.60
C VAL A 55 -29.20 34.25 -12.17
N TYR A 56 -28.44 34.84 -13.09
CA TYR A 56 -27.18 34.26 -13.56
C TYR A 56 -26.02 35.01 -12.93
N VAL A 57 -25.22 34.31 -12.13
CA VAL A 57 -23.98 34.86 -11.59
C VAL A 57 -22.89 34.74 -12.65
N ASN A 58 -22.22 35.85 -12.99
CA ASN A 58 -21.07 35.93 -13.89
C ASN A 58 -19.83 36.38 -13.10
N ASP A 59 -19.15 35.43 -12.46
CA ASP A 59 -18.03 35.67 -11.54
C ASP A 59 -16.90 34.64 -11.79
N GLY A 60 -16.47 34.54 -13.05
CA GLY A 60 -15.43 33.62 -13.50
C GLY A 60 -15.81 32.14 -13.28
N LEU A 61 -14.94 31.36 -12.64
CA LEU A 61 -15.19 29.95 -12.35
C LEU A 61 -16.26 29.73 -11.24
N ARG A 62 -16.77 30.81 -10.65
CA ARG A 62 -17.91 30.79 -9.72
C ARG A 62 -19.24 31.10 -10.42
N SER A 63 -19.22 31.29 -11.74
CA SER A 63 -20.44 31.60 -12.50
C SER A 63 -21.46 30.47 -12.45
N GLY A 64 -22.72 30.79 -12.73
CA GLY A 64 -23.80 29.81 -12.82
C GLY A 64 -25.16 30.38 -12.42
N THR A 65 -26.21 29.60 -12.66
CA THR A 65 -27.59 29.99 -12.33
C THR A 65 -27.87 29.76 -10.86
N PHE A 66 -28.53 30.74 -10.23
CA PHE A 66 -29.05 30.64 -8.88
C PHE A 66 -30.55 30.93 -8.85
N GLN A 67 -31.27 30.16 -8.04
CA GLN A 67 -32.71 30.28 -7.89
C GLN A 67 -33.06 30.64 -6.44
N TYR A 68 -33.92 31.63 -6.27
CA TYR A 68 -34.48 31.98 -4.98
C TYR A 68 -35.31 30.82 -4.43
N ASP A 69 -35.03 30.42 -3.20
CA ASP A 69 -35.83 29.47 -2.44
C ASP A 69 -36.69 30.22 -1.41
N ALA A 70 -37.97 30.37 -1.71
CA ALA A 70 -38.92 31.06 -0.84
C ALA A 70 -39.18 30.34 0.49
N ASN A 71 -38.88 29.04 0.57
CA ASN A 71 -39.05 28.26 1.80
C ASN A 71 -37.82 28.34 2.71
N ASP A 72 -36.70 28.87 2.22
CA ASP A 72 -35.47 29.00 3.01
C ASP A 72 -35.30 30.40 3.60
N THR A 73 -35.53 30.49 4.90
CA THR A 73 -35.45 31.73 5.67
C THR A 73 -34.24 31.80 6.59
N SER A 74 -33.40 30.76 6.64
CA SER A 74 -32.40 30.60 7.71
C SER A 74 -31.03 30.12 7.26
N THR A 75 -30.89 29.54 6.07
CA THR A 75 -29.57 29.12 5.59
C THR A 75 -28.68 30.35 5.42
N ALA A 76 -27.48 30.27 6.00
CA ALA A 76 -26.49 31.33 5.94
C ALA A 76 -25.89 31.46 4.53
N ASP A 77 -25.40 32.66 4.22
CA ASP A 77 -24.61 32.88 3.01
C ASP A 77 -23.27 32.14 3.13
N ASP A 78 -22.98 31.25 2.17
CA ASP A 78 -21.71 30.51 2.10
C ASP A 78 -20.82 31.01 0.95
N GLY A 79 -21.28 32.03 0.23
CA GLY A 79 -20.60 32.62 -0.92
C GLY A 79 -20.48 31.72 -2.13
N SER A 80 -21.11 30.56 -2.18
CA SER A 80 -20.90 29.57 -3.24
C SER A 80 -22.19 28.89 -3.68
N MET A 81 -22.83 28.15 -2.77
CA MET A 81 -24.04 27.37 -3.01
C MET A 81 -25.28 28.11 -2.55
N VAL A 82 -25.15 29.01 -1.57
CA VAL A 82 -26.20 29.91 -1.08
C VAL A 82 -25.66 31.33 -1.00
N ILE A 83 -26.30 32.24 -1.74
CA ILE A 83 -26.06 33.68 -1.65
C ILE A 83 -27.28 34.35 -1.01
N VAL A 84 -27.05 35.16 0.02
CA VAL A 84 -28.12 35.88 0.71
C VAL A 84 -28.17 37.32 0.22
N SER A 85 -29.35 37.75 -0.23
CA SER A 85 -29.64 39.13 -0.63
C SER A 85 -30.85 39.63 0.17
N GLY A 86 -30.60 40.43 1.21
CA GLY A 86 -31.64 40.78 2.18
C GLY A 86 -32.20 39.54 2.87
N SER A 87 -33.51 39.28 2.71
CA SER A 87 -34.17 38.06 3.21
C SER A 87 -34.20 36.91 2.20
N ARG A 88 -33.73 37.11 0.95
CA ARG A 88 -33.81 36.10 -0.11
C ARG A 88 -32.56 35.21 -0.12
N ARG A 89 -32.77 33.89 -0.22
CA ARG A 89 -31.71 32.87 -0.28
C ARG A 89 -31.68 32.31 -1.70
N TYR A 90 -30.67 32.68 -2.46
CA TYR A 90 -30.45 32.20 -3.82
C TYR A 90 -29.57 30.97 -3.79
N LYS A 91 -30.07 29.84 -4.30
CA LYS A 91 -29.41 28.54 -4.28
C LYS A 91 -28.91 28.15 -5.66
N ARG A 92 -27.69 27.63 -5.72
CA ARG A 92 -27.13 27.02 -6.93
C ARG A 92 -27.68 25.60 -7.08
N ALA A 93 -28.31 25.30 -8.21
CA ALA A 93 -28.64 23.93 -8.57
C ALA A 93 -27.41 23.24 -9.18
N SER A 94 -26.91 22.17 -8.55
CA SER A 94 -25.79 21.41 -9.09
C SER A 94 -25.82 19.95 -8.62
N THR A 95 -25.40 19.02 -9.49
CA THR A 95 -25.29 17.59 -9.17
C THR A 95 -23.91 17.21 -8.64
N PHE A 96 -22.93 18.10 -8.79
CA PHE A 96 -21.57 18.03 -8.23
C PHE A 96 -21.09 19.44 -7.91
N VAL A 97 -20.01 19.59 -7.16
CA VAL A 97 -19.34 20.89 -7.00
C VAL A 97 -17.91 20.83 -7.48
N THR A 98 -17.34 21.99 -7.77
CA THR A 98 -15.90 22.15 -8.03
C THR A 98 -15.32 23.02 -6.93
N LEU A 99 -14.02 22.93 -6.68
CA LEU A 99 -13.37 23.75 -5.65
C LEU A 99 -13.39 25.24 -6.00
N GLU A 100 -13.40 25.55 -7.29
CA GLU A 100 -13.44 26.89 -7.84
C GLU A 100 -14.76 27.61 -7.53
N MET A 101 -15.88 26.90 -7.44
CA MET A 101 -17.16 27.48 -6.99
C MET A 101 -17.03 28.12 -5.60
N PHE A 102 -16.17 27.54 -4.74
CA PHE A 102 -15.84 28.03 -3.41
C PHE A 102 -14.66 29.01 -3.37
N GLY A 103 -14.10 29.35 -4.54
CA GLY A 103 -13.06 30.37 -4.70
C GLY A 103 -11.64 29.86 -4.89
N ALA A 104 -11.42 28.54 -4.90
CA ALA A 104 -10.09 27.97 -5.11
C ALA A 104 -9.52 28.34 -6.49
N LYS A 105 -8.20 28.50 -6.59
CA LYS A 105 -7.49 28.87 -7.82
C LYS A 105 -6.90 27.65 -8.51
N GLY A 106 -6.35 26.72 -7.75
CA GLY A 106 -5.70 25.52 -8.28
C GLY A 106 -4.53 25.85 -9.20
N ASP A 107 -3.78 26.89 -8.88
CA ASP A 107 -2.74 27.53 -9.70
C ASP A 107 -1.30 27.18 -9.25
N TYR A 108 -1.13 26.13 -8.45
CA TYR A 108 0.21 25.72 -8.00
C TYR A 108 1.12 25.35 -9.18
N ASN A 109 2.31 25.96 -9.19
CA ASN A 109 3.32 25.79 -10.21
C ASN A 109 4.48 24.96 -9.66
N TYR A 110 4.76 23.83 -10.34
CA TYR A 110 5.78 22.88 -9.93
C TYR A 110 7.22 23.37 -10.06
N LEU A 111 7.49 24.24 -11.02
CA LEU A 111 8.84 24.71 -11.30
C LEU A 111 9.33 25.66 -10.21
N ASN A 112 8.46 26.58 -9.78
CA ASN A 112 8.78 27.57 -8.77
C ASN A 112 8.29 27.16 -7.36
N LYS A 113 7.51 26.09 -7.25
CA LYS A 113 6.90 25.58 -6.01
C LYS A 113 6.06 26.63 -5.27
N THR A 114 5.33 27.46 -6.02
CA THR A 114 4.43 28.50 -5.49
C THR A 114 3.03 28.37 -6.04
N GLY A 115 2.04 28.88 -5.32
CA GLY A 115 0.63 28.90 -5.70
C GLY A 115 -0.18 29.72 -4.70
N THR A 116 -1.44 29.97 -5.02
CA THR A 116 -2.40 30.57 -4.08
C THR A 116 -2.76 29.54 -3.00
N ASP A 117 -2.82 29.98 -1.74
CA ASP A 117 -3.35 29.13 -0.67
C ASP A 117 -4.87 28.97 -0.84
N ASP A 118 -5.28 27.75 -1.15
CA ASP A 118 -6.67 27.37 -1.42
C ASP A 118 -7.36 26.75 -0.19
N THR A 119 -6.68 26.65 0.97
CA THR A 119 -7.14 25.89 2.14
C THR A 119 -8.58 26.23 2.55
N GLN A 120 -8.90 27.52 2.71
CA GLN A 120 -10.24 27.91 3.16
C GLN A 120 -11.32 27.53 2.13
N ALA A 121 -11.05 27.72 0.84
CA ALA A 121 -12.00 27.39 -0.23
C ALA A 121 -12.24 25.88 -0.30
N ILE A 122 -11.18 25.07 -0.18
CA ILE A 122 -11.28 23.62 -0.17
C ILE A 122 -12.04 23.14 1.06
N GLN A 123 -11.70 23.65 2.25
CA GLN A 123 -12.37 23.26 3.49
C GLN A 123 -13.87 23.61 3.47
N ASN A 124 -14.25 24.74 2.87
CA ASN A 124 -15.65 25.10 2.66
C ASN A 124 -16.38 24.10 1.75
N ALA A 125 -15.75 23.69 0.65
CA ALA A 125 -16.31 22.67 -0.25
C ALA A 125 -16.48 21.32 0.46
N LEU A 126 -15.46 20.88 1.21
CA LEU A 126 -15.49 19.65 2.01
C LEU A 126 -16.64 19.68 3.04
N ASN A 127 -16.80 20.80 3.76
CA ASN A 127 -17.86 20.98 4.75
C ASN A 127 -19.26 20.97 4.12
N TYR A 128 -19.41 21.56 2.93
CA TYR A 128 -20.67 21.51 2.17
C TYR A 128 -20.99 20.08 1.72
N CYS A 129 -20.02 19.38 1.12
CA CYS A 129 -20.18 18.03 0.60
C CYS A 129 -20.44 17.00 1.71
N SER A 130 -19.81 17.17 2.87
CA SER A 130 -20.02 16.28 4.00
C SER A 130 -21.45 16.32 4.53
N LYS A 131 -22.09 17.49 4.48
CA LYS A 131 -23.52 17.66 4.81
C LYS A 131 -24.45 17.19 3.69
N SER A 132 -24.22 17.61 2.46
CA SER A 132 -25.12 17.36 1.32
C SER A 132 -25.01 15.95 0.74
N GLY A 133 -23.85 15.30 0.85
CA GLY A 133 -23.51 14.07 0.12
C GLY A 133 -23.12 14.31 -1.34
N THR A 134 -22.98 15.56 -1.77
CA THR A 134 -22.60 15.92 -3.14
C THR A 134 -21.13 15.61 -3.42
N GLU A 135 -20.83 15.11 -4.62
CA GLU A 135 -19.47 14.85 -5.09
C GLU A 135 -18.69 16.14 -5.40
N ILE A 136 -17.40 16.16 -5.08
CA ILE A 136 -16.44 17.16 -5.57
C ILE A 136 -15.78 16.63 -6.84
N LYS A 137 -15.84 17.40 -7.92
CA LYS A 137 -15.07 17.13 -9.15
C LYS A 137 -13.90 18.10 -9.26
N LEU A 138 -12.69 17.56 -9.36
CA LEU A 138 -11.51 18.38 -9.63
C LEU A 138 -11.39 18.64 -11.12
N LEU A 139 -11.13 19.89 -11.50
CA LEU A 139 -10.89 20.24 -12.89
C LEU A 139 -9.50 19.77 -13.34
N GLY A 140 -9.37 19.31 -14.59
CA GLY A 140 -8.11 18.80 -15.14
C GLY A 140 -6.95 19.79 -15.02
N GLY A 141 -5.75 19.30 -14.73
CA GLY A 141 -4.53 20.10 -14.59
C GLY A 141 -4.41 20.93 -13.30
N LYS A 142 -5.50 21.15 -12.56
CA LYS A 142 -5.50 21.99 -11.35
C LYS A 142 -4.75 21.37 -10.19
N LYS A 143 -3.93 22.19 -9.51
CA LYS A 143 -3.16 21.80 -8.32
C LYS A 143 -3.40 22.81 -7.23
N TYR A 144 -3.97 22.36 -6.12
CA TYR A 144 -4.40 23.23 -5.04
C TYR A 144 -3.37 23.20 -3.92
N LEU A 145 -2.70 24.32 -3.70
CA LEU A 145 -1.78 24.48 -2.57
C LEU A 145 -2.61 24.68 -1.31
N THR A 146 -2.33 23.90 -0.27
CA THR A 146 -3.14 23.92 0.94
C THR A 146 -2.34 23.50 2.16
N HIS A 147 -2.74 24.00 3.32
CA HIS A 147 -2.42 23.49 4.63
C HIS A 147 -3.19 22.17 4.90
N THR A 148 -3.29 21.72 6.15
CA THR A 148 -4.09 20.54 6.51
C THR A 148 -5.57 20.69 6.14
N LEU A 149 -6.12 19.69 5.47
CA LEU A 149 -7.55 19.54 5.19
C LEU A 149 -8.16 18.51 6.15
N TYR A 150 -9.23 18.92 6.83
CA TYR A 150 -9.88 18.13 7.86
C TYR A 150 -11.17 17.50 7.35
N LEU A 151 -11.28 16.17 7.47
CA LEU A 151 -12.44 15.38 7.08
C LEU A 151 -13.28 14.95 8.27
N TYR A 152 -13.25 15.69 9.37
CA TYR A 152 -13.97 15.38 10.60
C TYR A 152 -14.31 16.65 11.36
N LYS A 153 -15.23 16.53 12.32
CA LYS A 153 -15.63 17.63 13.19
C LYS A 153 -14.61 17.84 14.30
N ASP A 154 -14.13 19.06 14.41
CA ASP A 154 -13.25 19.53 15.48
C ASP A 154 -13.63 20.97 15.82
N SER A 155 -13.78 21.31 17.10
CA SER A 155 -14.25 22.65 17.50
C SER A 155 -13.26 23.77 17.19
N LEU A 156 -11.97 23.44 17.00
CA LEU A 156 -10.91 24.41 16.74
C LEU A 156 -10.44 24.31 15.28
N LYS A 157 -10.11 23.09 14.82
CA LYS A 157 -9.52 22.84 13.51
C LYS A 157 -10.55 22.91 12.37
N ASN A 158 -11.77 22.41 12.61
CA ASN A 158 -12.81 22.36 11.58
C ASN A 158 -14.23 22.49 12.16
N PRO A 159 -14.59 23.66 12.70
CA PRO A 159 -15.88 23.88 13.34
C PRO A 159 -17.07 23.75 12.37
N GLY A 160 -16.81 23.87 11.06
CA GLY A 160 -17.84 23.80 10.01
C GLY A 160 -18.26 22.39 9.60
N TYR A 161 -17.55 21.34 10.04
CA TYR A 161 -17.91 19.96 9.70
C TYR A 161 -19.08 19.48 10.56
N GLN A 162 -20.18 19.11 9.93
CA GLN A 162 -21.43 18.76 10.64
C GLN A 162 -21.79 17.27 10.55
N SER A 163 -21.15 16.51 9.66
CA SER A 163 -21.44 15.10 9.44
C SER A 163 -20.50 14.18 10.22
N LYS A 164 -20.73 12.87 10.06
CA LYS A 164 -19.76 11.84 10.48
C LYS A 164 -18.42 12.04 9.75
N PRO A 165 -17.29 11.72 10.39
CA PRO A 165 -15.96 11.75 9.77
C PRO A 165 -15.95 11.05 8.40
N GLY A 166 -15.24 11.61 7.41
CA GLY A 166 -14.92 10.95 6.15
C GLY A 166 -15.94 11.05 5.02
N ARG A 167 -17.21 11.41 5.26
CA ARG A 167 -18.30 11.44 4.24
C ARG A 167 -18.04 12.40 3.07
N VAL A 168 -17.15 12.04 2.16
CA VAL A 168 -16.68 12.88 1.05
C VAL A 168 -16.32 11.99 -0.13
N LYS A 169 -16.81 12.36 -1.32
CA LYS A 169 -16.38 11.80 -2.60
C LYS A 169 -15.67 12.88 -3.41
N ILE A 170 -14.44 12.59 -3.83
CA ILE A 170 -13.63 13.46 -4.71
C ILE A 170 -13.21 12.65 -5.92
N THR A 171 -13.62 13.13 -7.10
CA THR A 171 -13.21 12.54 -8.37
C THR A 171 -12.42 13.57 -9.16
N GLY A 172 -11.15 13.26 -9.44
CA GLY A 172 -10.33 14.05 -10.33
C GLY A 172 -10.36 13.55 -11.78
N GLN A 173 -9.46 14.08 -12.59
CA GLN A 173 -9.18 13.56 -13.92
C GLN A 173 -7.86 12.80 -13.89
N ALA A 174 -7.86 11.60 -14.48
CA ALA A 174 -6.70 10.73 -14.51
C ALA A 174 -5.52 11.43 -15.22
N GLY A 175 -4.47 11.73 -14.45
CA GLY A 175 -3.10 11.91 -14.96
C GLY A 175 -2.31 10.68 -14.55
N GLY A 176 -1.53 10.14 -15.47
CA GLY A 176 -0.92 8.82 -15.40
C GLY A 176 0.12 8.60 -14.30
N ILE A 177 0.53 7.34 -14.24
CA ILE A 177 1.55 6.77 -13.37
C ILE A 177 2.91 7.04 -14.04
N ALA A 178 3.49 8.25 -13.87
CA ALA A 178 4.84 8.52 -14.35
C ALA A 178 5.90 8.18 -13.29
N THR A 179 6.93 7.44 -13.72
CA THR A 179 8.08 6.96 -12.93
C THR A 179 9.07 8.06 -12.51
N GLY A 180 8.82 9.33 -12.85
CA GLY A 180 9.75 10.46 -12.67
C GLY A 180 9.35 11.42 -11.56
N ASP A 181 8.21 12.11 -11.71
CA ASP A 181 7.58 13.07 -10.79
C ASP A 181 6.06 13.10 -11.05
N LEU A 182 5.27 13.73 -10.17
CA LEU A 182 3.81 13.85 -10.29
C LEU A 182 3.42 14.42 -11.66
N GLU A 183 2.53 13.73 -12.39
CA GLU A 183 2.21 14.17 -13.76
C GLU A 183 1.57 15.57 -13.75
N PRO A 184 2.07 16.51 -14.59
CA PRO A 184 1.49 17.84 -14.73
C PRO A 184 -0.02 17.84 -15.04
N GLN A 185 -0.53 16.74 -15.60
CA GLN A 185 -1.85 16.61 -16.21
C GLN A 185 -2.98 16.29 -15.20
N GLY A 186 -2.72 15.53 -14.13
CA GLY A 186 -3.77 15.09 -13.19
C GLY A 186 -4.15 16.14 -12.14
N ALA A 187 -5.36 16.16 -11.60
CA ALA A 187 -5.71 17.12 -10.53
C ALA A 187 -5.20 16.67 -9.15
N GLY A 188 -4.93 17.58 -8.22
CA GLY A 188 -4.47 17.14 -6.90
C GLY A 188 -4.23 18.23 -5.85
N PHE A 189 -3.93 17.76 -4.64
CA PHE A 189 -3.65 18.56 -3.47
C PHE A 189 -2.14 18.59 -3.19
N VAL A 190 -1.62 19.77 -2.90
CA VAL A 190 -0.20 20.00 -2.59
C VAL A 190 -0.10 20.64 -1.21
N HIS A 191 0.62 19.99 -0.31
CA HIS A 191 0.82 20.51 1.03
C HIS A 191 1.87 21.64 1.02
N VAL A 192 1.61 22.67 1.81
CA VAL A 192 2.55 23.77 1.99
C VAL A 192 3.90 23.25 2.52
N ASN A 193 5.00 23.80 1.99
CA ASN A 193 6.33 23.45 2.46
C ASN A 193 6.56 23.92 3.91
N ASN A 194 7.39 23.18 4.62
CA ASN A 194 7.79 23.37 6.02
C ASN A 194 6.70 23.08 7.06
N GLU A 195 5.52 22.61 6.64
CA GLU A 195 4.49 22.15 7.57
C GLU A 195 4.79 20.75 8.10
N THR A 196 4.72 20.61 9.43
CA THR A 196 4.87 19.32 10.13
C THR A 196 3.54 18.60 10.32
N ALA A 197 2.43 19.17 9.88
CA ALA A 197 1.11 18.56 10.00
C ALA A 197 0.88 17.48 8.93
N ASN A 198 -0.33 16.93 8.90
CA ASN A 198 -0.81 16.04 7.86
C ASN A 198 -1.37 16.86 6.69
N LEU A 199 -1.31 16.37 5.45
CA LEU A 199 -2.02 17.05 4.35
C LEU A 199 -3.53 16.76 4.45
N ILE A 200 -3.93 15.49 4.48
CA ILE A 200 -5.31 15.06 4.76
C ILE A 200 -5.36 14.45 6.15
N GLU A 201 -6.30 14.90 6.99
CA GLU A 201 -6.53 14.36 8.33
C GLU A 201 -7.99 13.96 8.50
N CYS A 202 -8.23 12.69 8.81
CA CYS A 202 -9.52 12.18 9.24
C CYS A 202 -9.35 11.43 10.57
N ILE A 203 -10.01 11.93 11.62
CA ILE A 203 -10.02 11.28 12.92
C ILE A 203 -11.47 10.90 13.24
N GLY A 204 -11.69 9.60 13.37
CA GLY A 204 -12.95 8.99 13.73
C GLY A 204 -13.03 8.59 15.19
N PHE A 205 -13.98 7.71 15.49
CA PHE A 205 -14.15 7.11 16.81
C PHE A 205 -14.50 5.64 16.62
N PHE A 206 -13.78 4.75 17.30
CA PHE A 206 -14.03 3.30 17.26
C PHE A 206 -15.02 2.89 18.37
N SER A 207 -16.10 2.19 18.04
CA SER A 207 -17.11 1.65 18.98
C SER A 207 -17.92 0.43 18.50
N ILE A 208 -17.58 -0.80 18.90
CA ILE A 208 -18.36 -1.98 18.48
C ILE A 208 -19.86 -1.88 18.87
N THR A 209 -20.18 -1.12 19.92
CA THR A 209 -21.54 -0.93 20.43
C THR A 209 -22.36 0.13 19.70
N SER A 210 -21.75 0.96 18.84
CA SER A 210 -22.46 2.02 18.10
C SER A 210 -21.92 2.19 16.66
N PRO A 211 -21.90 1.12 15.83
CA PRO A 211 -21.35 1.13 14.46
C PRO A 211 -21.85 2.30 13.60
N ALA A 212 -23.11 2.69 13.79
CA ALA A 212 -23.72 3.78 13.04
C ALA A 212 -23.11 5.16 13.32
N THR A 213 -22.39 5.41 14.41
CA THR A 213 -21.85 6.76 14.74
C THR A 213 -20.38 6.95 14.31
N MET A 214 -19.76 5.95 13.67
CA MET A 214 -18.29 5.79 13.63
C MET A 214 -17.57 6.33 12.39
N GLY A 215 -18.21 7.18 11.59
CA GLY A 215 -17.61 7.72 10.36
C GLY A 215 -18.20 7.11 9.09
N GLY A 216 -17.84 7.62 7.92
CA GLY A 216 -18.45 7.30 6.64
C GLY A 216 -17.54 7.46 5.43
N GLN A 217 -18.04 6.90 4.34
CA GLN A 217 -17.49 6.77 2.99
C GLN A 217 -16.48 7.87 2.56
N ILE A 218 -15.19 7.55 2.63
CA ILE A 218 -14.13 8.33 1.96
C ILE A 218 -13.96 7.70 0.59
N ASP A 219 -14.16 8.47 -0.48
CA ASP A 219 -14.01 7.97 -1.84
C ASP A 219 -13.14 8.94 -2.65
N PHE A 220 -11.90 8.56 -2.90
CA PHE A 220 -10.96 9.32 -3.71
C PHE A 220 -10.65 8.57 -5.00
N GLU A 221 -11.07 9.13 -6.14
CA GLU A 221 -10.84 8.54 -7.46
C GLU A 221 -10.07 9.50 -8.37
N ASN A 222 -8.97 9.05 -8.99
CA ASN A 222 -8.19 9.85 -9.94
C ASN A 222 -7.62 11.15 -9.33
N VAL A 223 -7.13 11.08 -8.09
CA VAL A 223 -6.61 12.22 -7.33
C VAL A 223 -5.13 12.03 -7.01
N ASN A 224 -4.37 13.12 -7.12
CA ASN A 224 -2.98 13.17 -6.67
C ASN A 224 -2.83 13.92 -5.34
N PHE A 225 -1.92 13.44 -4.50
CA PHE A 225 -1.57 14.04 -3.22
C PHE A 225 -0.06 14.22 -3.12
N MET A 226 0.39 15.41 -2.73
CA MET A 226 1.81 15.72 -2.57
C MET A 226 2.07 16.31 -1.19
N GLY A 227 2.89 15.63 -0.39
CA GLY A 227 3.41 16.19 0.86
C GLY A 227 4.46 17.28 0.60
N GLY A 228 4.60 18.22 1.54
CA GLY A 228 5.71 19.15 1.62
C GLY A 228 6.97 18.48 2.19
N ASN A 229 8.08 19.21 2.22
CA ASN A 229 9.38 18.73 2.71
C ASN A 229 9.43 18.36 4.21
N LYS A 230 8.41 18.70 5.01
CA LYS A 230 8.32 18.36 6.44
C LYS A 230 7.03 17.66 6.84
N THR A 231 6.16 17.33 5.88
CA THR A 231 4.86 16.71 6.14
C THR A 231 5.02 15.40 6.91
N THR A 232 4.21 15.20 7.96
CA THR A 232 4.29 13.99 8.78
C THR A 232 3.60 12.81 8.11
N ASN A 233 2.35 12.98 7.65
CA ASN A 233 1.66 12.03 6.80
C ASN A 233 1.02 12.78 5.63
N VAL A 234 1.15 12.28 4.40
CA VAL A 234 0.36 12.87 3.30
C VAL A 234 -1.13 12.61 3.54
N ILE A 235 -1.48 11.40 3.97
CA ILE A 235 -2.85 11.04 4.34
C ILE A 235 -2.82 10.35 5.70
N TYR A 236 -3.60 10.85 6.65
CA TYR A 236 -3.75 10.30 7.98
C TYR A 236 -5.22 9.96 8.25
N LEU A 237 -5.49 8.67 8.45
CA LEU A 237 -6.80 8.14 8.79
C LEU A 237 -6.66 7.41 10.12
N GLU A 238 -7.34 7.90 11.16
CA GLU A 238 -7.35 7.28 12.48
C GLU A 238 -8.76 6.97 12.93
N ALA A 239 -9.00 5.75 13.42
CA ALA A 239 -10.28 5.32 13.98
C ALA A 239 -11.47 5.55 13.01
N CYS A 240 -11.20 5.69 11.72
CA CYS A 240 -12.18 5.84 10.67
C CYS A 240 -12.84 4.49 10.37
N GLN A 241 -14.15 4.50 10.20
CA GLN A 241 -14.92 3.34 9.81
C GLN A 241 -15.98 3.67 8.76
N GLY A 242 -16.34 2.65 7.98
CA GLY A 242 -17.12 2.77 6.75
C GLY A 242 -16.23 2.64 5.52
N GLN A 243 -16.84 2.56 4.34
CA GLN A 243 -16.14 2.29 3.09
C GLN A 243 -15.07 3.36 2.77
N ILE A 244 -13.81 3.05 2.99
CA ILE A 244 -12.68 3.88 2.57
C ILE A 244 -12.20 3.34 1.22
N LEU A 245 -12.43 4.08 0.15
CA LEU A 245 -12.05 3.72 -1.21
C LEU A 245 -11.03 4.72 -1.76
N PHE A 246 -9.90 4.17 -2.20
CA PHE A 246 -8.88 4.90 -2.95
C PHE A 246 -8.69 4.23 -4.30
N LYS A 247 -8.91 4.95 -5.40
CA LYS A 247 -8.82 4.39 -6.75
C LYS A 247 -8.03 5.29 -7.69
N ASN A 248 -7.08 4.70 -8.42
CA ASN A 248 -6.24 5.42 -9.40
C ASN A 248 -5.61 6.68 -8.79
N TYR A 249 -4.85 6.53 -7.72
CA TYR A 249 -4.34 7.66 -6.94
C TYR A 249 -2.81 7.66 -6.91
N THR A 250 -2.23 8.85 -6.75
CA THR A 250 -0.79 9.00 -6.49
C THR A 250 -0.56 9.74 -5.18
N VAL A 251 0.36 9.25 -4.36
CA VAL A 251 0.87 9.90 -3.15
C VAL A 251 2.36 10.12 -3.28
N GLN A 252 2.79 11.38 -3.30
CA GLN A 252 4.21 11.76 -3.29
C GLN A 252 4.63 12.26 -1.91
N ILE A 253 5.68 11.62 -1.37
CA ILE A 253 6.32 11.92 -0.09
C ILE A 253 7.60 12.70 -0.37
N ASN A 254 7.69 13.93 0.16
CA ASN A 254 8.88 14.78 0.01
C ASN A 254 9.68 14.93 1.32
N ASN A 255 9.15 14.40 2.43
CA ASN A 255 9.84 14.38 3.72
C ASN A 255 10.51 13.00 3.92
N PRO A 256 11.85 12.91 4.05
CA PRO A 256 12.55 11.62 4.24
C PRO A 256 12.11 10.80 5.45
N ILE A 257 11.57 11.45 6.48
CA ILE A 257 11.06 10.82 7.70
C ILE A 257 9.52 10.77 7.75
N GLY A 258 8.84 11.32 6.73
CA GLY A 258 7.39 11.40 6.66
C GLY A 258 6.75 10.18 6.00
N ASN A 259 5.47 9.95 6.26
CA ASN A 259 4.73 8.83 5.72
C ASN A 259 3.86 9.23 4.53
N GLY A 260 3.56 8.26 3.65
CA GLY A 260 2.58 8.43 2.57
C GLY A 260 1.17 8.36 3.12
N ILE A 261 0.68 7.15 3.31
CA ILE A 261 -0.66 6.88 3.87
C ILE A 261 -0.49 6.18 5.21
N SER A 262 -1.08 6.75 6.24
CA SER A 262 -1.16 6.15 7.58
C SER A 262 -2.60 5.79 7.90
N GLU A 263 -2.84 4.49 8.06
CA GLU A 263 -4.09 3.89 8.50
C GLU A 263 -3.92 3.38 9.93
N VAL A 264 -4.60 4.06 10.85
CA VAL A 264 -4.45 3.85 12.29
C VAL A 264 -5.76 3.36 12.89
N THR A 265 -5.85 2.09 13.27
CA THR A 265 -7.09 1.51 13.85
C THR A 265 -8.33 1.75 12.96
N THR A 266 -8.17 1.63 11.65
CA THR A 266 -9.24 1.87 10.67
C THR A 266 -9.89 0.57 10.20
N TRP A 267 -11.16 0.64 9.79
CA TRP A 267 -11.95 -0.51 9.32
C TRP A 267 -12.42 -0.29 7.88
N GLU A 268 -12.52 -1.37 7.09
CA GLU A 268 -13.13 -1.40 5.74
C GLU A 268 -12.43 -0.48 4.73
N THR A 269 -11.26 -0.88 4.26
CA THR A 269 -10.46 -0.05 3.35
C THR A 269 -10.06 -0.82 2.11
N GLU A 270 -10.31 -0.20 0.96
CA GLU A 270 -10.00 -0.72 -0.35
C GLU A 270 -9.16 0.28 -1.15
N HIS A 271 -8.00 -0.16 -1.59
CA HIS A 271 -7.13 0.59 -2.47
C HIS A 271 -7.01 -0.15 -3.81
N GLN A 272 -7.15 0.59 -4.90
CA GLN A 272 -7.07 0.07 -6.27
C GLN A 272 -6.15 0.95 -7.12
N ASN A 273 -5.17 0.34 -7.80
CA ASN A 273 -4.27 1.03 -8.73
C ASN A 273 -3.58 2.26 -8.11
N GLY A 274 -3.00 2.07 -6.93
CA GLY A 274 -2.31 3.13 -6.20
C GLY A 274 -0.83 3.24 -6.58
N LEU A 275 -0.29 4.46 -6.52
CA LEU A 275 1.15 4.71 -6.52
C LEU A 275 1.53 5.57 -5.31
N ILE A 276 2.26 5.00 -4.35
CA ILE A 276 2.86 5.74 -3.23
C ILE A 276 4.35 5.83 -3.46
N ARG A 277 4.96 7.01 -3.36
CA ARG A 277 6.38 7.15 -3.65
C ARG A 277 7.09 8.21 -2.83
N GLY A 278 8.34 7.92 -2.45
CA GLY A 278 9.29 8.88 -1.90
C GLY A 278 10.45 9.17 -2.86
N GLN A 279 11.60 9.54 -2.29
CA GLN A 279 12.85 9.77 -3.02
C GLN A 279 14.05 9.05 -2.38
N ALA A 280 13.81 7.87 -1.80
CA ALA A 280 14.86 7.00 -1.28
C ALA A 280 15.97 6.77 -2.31
N SER A 281 17.20 6.65 -1.81
CA SER A 281 18.43 6.76 -2.61
C SER A 281 19.29 5.49 -2.58
N GLY A 282 18.92 4.49 -1.79
CA GLY A 282 19.67 3.28 -1.48
C GLY A 282 20.68 3.43 -0.33
N ASN A 283 20.84 4.63 0.25
CA ASN A 283 21.87 4.91 1.26
C ASN A 283 21.38 4.79 2.72
N GLY A 284 20.07 4.59 2.93
CA GLY A 284 19.49 4.47 4.27
C GLY A 284 19.09 5.79 4.93
N SER A 285 19.13 6.92 4.21
CA SER A 285 18.76 8.24 4.71
C SER A 285 17.25 8.45 4.85
N TRP A 286 16.44 7.71 4.10
CA TRP A 286 15.00 7.71 4.24
C TRP A 286 14.54 6.70 5.28
N THR A 287 13.68 7.15 6.19
CA THR A 287 13.10 6.33 7.27
C THR A 287 11.57 6.44 7.36
N GLY A 288 10.96 7.32 6.56
CA GLY A 288 9.52 7.43 6.42
C GLY A 288 8.88 6.21 5.75
N ILE A 289 7.59 5.98 6.01
CA ILE A 289 6.87 4.77 5.58
C ILE A 289 5.93 5.11 4.41
N GLY A 290 5.97 4.36 3.32
CA GLY A 290 5.03 4.53 2.21
C GLY A 290 3.58 4.26 2.63
N LEU A 291 3.29 3.01 2.97
CA LEU A 291 2.00 2.57 3.52
C LEU A 291 2.19 2.08 4.96
N ASN A 292 1.61 2.81 5.89
CA ASN A 292 1.73 2.59 7.33
C ASN A 292 0.40 2.11 7.91
N ILE A 293 0.35 0.85 8.36
CA ILE A 293 -0.83 0.24 8.98
C ILE A 293 -0.48 -0.05 10.45
N THR A 294 -1.13 0.64 11.38
CA THR A 294 -0.72 0.58 12.80
C THR A 294 -1.90 0.71 13.76
N SER A 295 -1.76 0.16 14.96
CA SER A 295 -2.70 0.42 16.05
C SER A 295 -2.48 1.81 16.63
N ASN A 296 -3.56 2.50 17.04
CA ASN A 296 -3.51 3.64 17.96
C ASN A 296 -3.46 3.20 19.44
N GLN A 297 -3.18 1.94 19.71
CA GLN A 297 -3.08 1.37 21.06
C GLN A 297 -4.42 1.33 21.81
N SER A 298 -5.54 1.44 21.09
CA SER A 298 -6.86 1.16 21.66
C SER A 298 -7.24 -0.31 21.46
N ASP A 299 -8.35 -0.73 22.06
CA ASP A 299 -8.99 -2.03 21.78
C ASP A 299 -9.59 -2.12 20.36
N GLY A 300 -9.44 -1.06 19.56
CA GLY A 300 -9.91 -1.02 18.19
C GLY A 300 -9.16 -1.99 17.28
N GLN A 301 -9.85 -2.40 16.23
CA GLN A 301 -9.36 -3.39 15.26
C GLN A 301 -8.91 -2.71 13.98
N ILE A 302 -7.90 -3.30 13.33
CA ILE A 302 -7.56 -3.03 11.93
C ILE A 302 -7.95 -4.25 11.11
N ASN A 303 -9.01 -4.13 10.32
CA ASN A 303 -9.60 -5.29 9.65
C ASN A 303 -10.22 -4.89 8.29
N MET A 304 -10.47 -5.89 7.44
CA MET A 304 -11.14 -5.78 6.15
C MET A 304 -10.40 -4.83 5.21
N LYS A 305 -9.14 -5.13 4.99
CA LYS A 305 -8.24 -4.33 4.13
C LYS A 305 -7.96 -5.06 2.84
N ILE A 306 -8.14 -4.37 1.71
CA ILE A 306 -7.85 -4.88 0.38
C ILE A 306 -6.96 -3.85 -0.34
N TYR A 307 -5.79 -4.30 -0.78
CA TYR A 307 -4.86 -3.50 -1.57
C TYR A 307 -4.61 -4.20 -2.91
N SER A 308 -5.26 -3.74 -3.97
CA SER A 308 -5.19 -4.31 -5.31
C SER A 308 -4.37 -3.43 -6.24
N ASN A 309 -3.29 -3.98 -6.80
CA ASN A 309 -2.37 -3.28 -7.67
C ASN A 309 -1.84 -1.95 -7.07
N VAL A 310 -1.55 -1.96 -5.76
CA VAL A 310 -0.97 -0.82 -5.05
C VAL A 310 0.54 -0.94 -5.09
N ASN A 311 1.18 0.07 -5.66
CA ASN A 311 2.63 0.13 -5.76
C ASN A 311 3.22 1.13 -4.75
N VAL A 312 4.35 0.77 -4.16
CA VAL A 312 5.09 1.62 -3.21
C VAL A 312 6.57 1.68 -3.61
N TYR A 313 7.07 2.87 -3.95
CA TYR A 313 8.42 3.04 -4.50
C TYR A 313 9.25 4.05 -3.72
N LYS A 314 10.56 3.76 -3.58
CA LYS A 314 11.56 4.72 -3.11
C LYS A 314 11.18 5.37 -1.77
N CYS A 315 10.73 4.59 -0.80
CA CYS A 315 10.43 5.05 0.56
C CYS A 315 11.54 4.65 1.53
N GLY A 316 11.48 5.09 2.79
CA GLY A 316 12.30 4.48 3.84
C GLY A 316 11.89 3.03 4.03
N TYR A 317 10.70 2.83 4.59
CA TYR A 317 9.99 1.55 4.55
C TYR A 317 8.93 1.61 3.46
N GLY A 318 8.77 0.54 2.68
CA GLY A 318 7.69 0.48 1.69
C GLY A 318 6.34 0.36 2.39
N ILE A 319 6.09 -0.80 2.97
CA ILE A 319 4.90 -1.12 3.75
C ILE A 319 5.35 -1.51 5.16
N ARG A 320 4.73 -0.93 6.18
CA ARG A 320 4.96 -1.35 7.58
C ARG A 320 3.64 -1.58 8.29
N ILE A 321 3.52 -2.74 8.91
CA ILE A 321 2.27 -3.25 9.48
C ILE A 321 2.56 -3.75 10.88
N GLY A 322 1.90 -3.18 11.88
CA GLY A 322 2.10 -3.66 13.25
C GLY A 322 1.75 -2.64 14.33
N ARG A 323 1.63 -3.12 15.57
CA ARG A 323 1.38 -2.28 16.75
C ARG A 323 2.67 -1.67 17.35
N ARG A 324 3.84 -2.12 16.87
CA ARG A 324 5.21 -1.66 17.18
C ARG A 324 5.62 -1.83 18.64
N SER A 325 5.08 -1.00 19.53
CA SER A 325 5.43 -0.97 20.96
C SER A 325 4.20 -1.14 21.85
N SER A 326 3.01 -1.28 21.26
CA SER A 326 1.77 -1.47 22.01
C SER A 326 1.57 -2.93 22.40
N THR A 327 0.88 -3.17 23.51
CA THR A 327 0.43 -4.52 23.92
C THR A 327 -0.97 -4.86 23.41
N VAL A 328 -1.65 -3.92 22.72
CA VAL A 328 -3.04 -4.05 22.27
C VAL A 328 -3.23 -3.65 20.81
N GLY A 329 -4.33 -4.12 20.23
CA GLY A 329 -4.67 -3.96 18.80
C GLY A 329 -4.36 -5.21 17.99
N THR A 330 -5.38 -5.73 17.32
CA THR A 330 -5.26 -6.85 16.37
C THR A 330 -5.30 -6.32 14.95
N ILE A 331 -4.41 -6.86 14.10
CA ILE A 331 -4.26 -6.42 12.72
C ILE A 331 -4.49 -7.59 11.77
N GLY A 332 -5.60 -7.49 11.04
CA GLY A 332 -6.04 -8.42 10.01
C GLY A 332 -7.52 -8.81 10.12
N PRO A 333 -8.06 -9.51 9.10
CA PRO A 333 -7.45 -9.84 7.81
C PRO A 333 -7.02 -8.65 6.93
N LEU A 334 -5.85 -8.82 6.31
CA LEU A 334 -5.28 -7.95 5.28
C LEU A 334 -5.08 -8.75 3.98
N ASN A 335 -5.46 -8.20 2.84
CA ASN A 335 -5.27 -8.83 1.54
C ASN A 335 -4.54 -7.90 0.56
N PHE A 336 -3.38 -8.32 0.08
CA PHE A 336 -2.61 -7.67 -0.97
C PHE A 336 -2.68 -8.50 -2.24
N VAL A 337 -3.10 -7.90 -3.35
CA VAL A 337 -3.28 -8.57 -4.64
C VAL A 337 -2.52 -7.82 -5.72
N GLY A 338 -1.43 -8.40 -6.22
CA GLY A 338 -0.53 -7.77 -7.18
C GLY A 338 0.22 -6.58 -6.58
N GLY A 339 0.59 -5.62 -7.44
CA GLY A 339 1.39 -4.45 -7.08
C GLY A 339 2.86 -4.76 -6.84
N GLN A 340 3.65 -3.71 -6.64
CA GLN A 340 5.10 -3.77 -6.46
C GLN A 340 5.54 -2.88 -5.30
N VAL A 341 6.41 -3.38 -4.44
CA VAL A 341 7.10 -2.60 -3.41
C VAL A 341 8.58 -2.58 -3.72
N SER A 342 9.17 -1.41 -3.89
CA SER A 342 10.51 -1.33 -4.45
C SER A 342 11.39 -0.15 -4.04
N LEU A 343 12.71 -0.38 -4.09
CA LEU A 343 13.76 0.61 -3.88
C LEU A 343 13.71 1.28 -2.50
N SER A 344 13.26 0.55 -1.48
CA SER A 344 13.25 1.05 -0.11
C SER A 344 14.66 1.25 0.45
N ASP A 345 14.89 2.36 1.16
CA ASP A 345 16.11 2.62 1.93
C ASP A 345 16.24 1.71 3.17
N GLN A 346 15.14 1.11 3.61
CA GLN A 346 15.07 0.15 4.70
C GLN A 346 14.51 -1.17 4.14
N HIS A 347 13.36 -1.64 4.65
CA HIS A 347 12.67 -2.83 4.19
C HIS A 347 11.59 -2.49 3.15
N ASN A 348 11.33 -3.41 2.21
CA ASN A 348 10.16 -3.27 1.37
C ASN A 348 8.88 -3.50 2.19
N MET A 349 8.74 -4.62 2.88
CA MET A 349 7.65 -4.88 3.82
C MET A 349 8.19 -5.27 5.19
N TRP A 350 7.68 -4.65 6.25
CA TRP A 350 7.95 -5.04 7.63
C TRP A 350 6.63 -5.34 8.35
N LEU A 351 6.50 -6.59 8.80
CA LEU A 351 5.43 -7.03 9.67
C LEU A 351 5.95 -7.04 11.12
N ASP A 352 5.58 -6.04 11.93
CA ASP A 352 5.79 -6.03 13.38
C ASP A 352 4.68 -6.87 14.09
N GLY A 353 4.69 -6.89 15.43
CA GLY A 353 3.68 -7.59 16.22
C GLY A 353 2.24 -7.08 16.08
N GLY A 354 1.30 -7.90 16.54
CA GLY A 354 -0.15 -7.70 16.38
C GLY A 354 -0.73 -8.14 15.04
N THR A 355 0.12 -8.39 14.03
CA THR A 355 -0.31 -8.87 12.70
C THR A 355 -0.64 -10.36 12.75
N TYR A 356 -1.93 -10.70 12.79
CA TYR A 356 -2.36 -12.10 12.93
C TYR A 356 -2.89 -12.72 11.64
N ASN A 357 -3.32 -11.93 10.64
CA ASN A 357 -3.81 -12.47 9.37
C ASN A 357 -3.47 -11.55 8.19
N LEU A 358 -2.64 -12.07 7.28
CA LEU A 358 -2.24 -11.38 6.05
C LEU A 358 -2.13 -12.39 4.92
N VAL A 359 -2.69 -12.05 3.76
CA VAL A 359 -2.45 -12.77 2.50
C VAL A 359 -1.90 -11.78 1.47
N SER A 360 -0.78 -12.11 0.86
CA SER A 360 -0.20 -11.37 -0.27
C SER A 360 -0.06 -12.31 -1.46
N THR A 361 -0.75 -12.01 -2.56
CA THR A 361 -0.77 -12.84 -3.77
C THR A 361 -0.24 -12.04 -4.96
N GLY A 362 0.79 -12.57 -5.64
CA GLY A 362 1.31 -11.98 -6.88
C GLY A 362 2.06 -10.65 -6.71
N GLN A 363 2.30 -10.21 -5.47
CA GLN A 363 3.06 -8.98 -5.20
C GLN A 363 4.53 -9.14 -5.58
N GLN A 364 5.14 -8.06 -6.06
CA GLN A 364 6.57 -8.03 -6.39
C GLN A 364 7.34 -7.23 -5.34
N PHE A 365 8.49 -7.73 -4.93
CA PHE A 365 9.41 -7.05 -4.04
C PHE A 365 10.76 -6.86 -4.69
N GLU A 366 11.17 -5.60 -4.88
CA GLU A 366 12.39 -5.29 -5.62
C GLU A 366 13.31 -4.31 -4.88
N GLY A 367 14.61 -4.59 -4.81
CA GLY A 367 15.58 -3.51 -4.68
C GLY A 367 15.73 -2.83 -3.31
N SER A 368 15.20 -3.42 -2.23
CA SER A 368 15.38 -2.87 -0.88
C SER A 368 16.84 -2.90 -0.45
N ARG A 369 17.29 -1.86 0.26
CA ARG A 369 18.60 -1.84 0.91
C ARG A 369 18.71 -2.96 1.95
N LEU A 370 17.74 -3.07 2.86
CA LEU A 370 17.66 -4.17 3.81
C LEU A 370 16.75 -5.28 3.24
N ASN A 371 16.12 -6.10 4.09
CA ASN A 371 15.25 -7.19 3.63
C ASN A 371 14.10 -6.71 2.74
N ALA A 372 13.73 -7.53 1.77
CA ALA A 372 12.49 -7.34 1.04
C ALA A 372 11.28 -7.57 1.96
N ILE A 373 11.33 -8.61 2.79
CA ILE A 373 10.35 -8.85 3.83
C ILE A 373 11.09 -9.08 5.16
N LEU A 374 10.73 -8.30 6.17
CA LEU A 374 11.07 -8.56 7.56
C LEU A 374 9.79 -8.95 8.32
N ILE A 375 9.83 -10.11 8.98
CA ILE A 375 8.76 -10.56 9.88
C ILE A 375 9.32 -10.59 11.28
N ASP A 376 8.69 -9.83 12.16
CA ASP A 376 9.01 -9.71 13.57
C ASP A 376 7.76 -9.92 14.43
N SER A 377 7.96 -10.19 15.71
CA SER A 377 6.90 -10.33 16.70
C SER A 377 7.15 -9.49 17.93
N ASP A 378 6.09 -9.27 18.71
CA ASP A 378 6.21 -8.68 20.04
C ASP A 378 6.33 -9.80 21.11
N GLY A 379 6.80 -10.99 20.71
CA GLY A 379 6.99 -12.17 21.54
C GLY A 379 5.69 -12.84 21.97
N ALA A 380 5.58 -13.17 23.25
CA ALA A 380 4.48 -13.95 23.83
C ALA A 380 3.09 -13.29 23.76
N ASN A 381 3.03 -12.01 23.37
CA ASN A 381 1.80 -11.23 23.29
C ASN A 381 1.08 -11.33 21.93
N ASP A 382 1.63 -12.08 20.99
CA ASP A 382 1.00 -12.27 19.68
C ASP A 382 0.12 -13.52 19.63
N LEU A 383 -1.07 -13.36 19.06
CA LEU A 383 -1.93 -14.48 18.72
C LEU A 383 -1.27 -15.36 17.65
N PRO A 384 -1.63 -16.65 17.55
CA PRO A 384 -1.25 -17.47 16.41
C PRO A 384 -1.60 -16.76 15.10
N ARG A 385 -0.61 -16.67 14.20
CA ARG A 385 -0.76 -15.90 12.97
C ARG A 385 -1.00 -16.81 11.77
N ASN A 386 -1.56 -16.21 10.73
CA ASN A 386 -1.78 -16.80 9.42
C ASN A 386 -1.27 -15.80 8.38
N ILE A 387 0.03 -15.84 8.12
CA ILE A 387 0.72 -14.93 7.19
C ILE A 387 1.07 -15.74 5.94
N LYS A 388 0.53 -15.36 4.79
CA LYS A 388 0.73 -16.10 3.53
C LYS A 388 1.23 -15.21 2.41
N PHE A 389 2.27 -15.66 1.74
CA PHE A 389 2.79 -15.07 0.51
C PHE A 389 2.73 -16.11 -0.61
N THR A 390 2.00 -15.81 -1.68
CA THR A 390 1.78 -16.72 -2.80
C THR A 390 2.16 -16.06 -4.12
N ASN A 391 2.80 -16.82 -5.02
CA ASN A 391 3.19 -16.34 -6.34
C ASN A 391 4.03 -15.04 -6.31
N THR A 392 4.78 -14.83 -5.24
CA THR A 392 5.55 -13.61 -4.99
C THR A 392 6.86 -13.63 -5.76
N TYR A 393 7.22 -12.50 -6.36
CA TYR A 393 8.49 -12.32 -7.06
C TYR A 393 9.46 -11.47 -6.24
N PHE A 394 10.68 -11.97 -6.02
CA PHE A 394 11.74 -11.26 -5.32
C PHE A 394 12.90 -10.97 -6.26
N THR A 395 13.39 -9.73 -6.27
CA THR A 395 14.61 -9.35 -6.99
C THR A 395 15.41 -8.24 -6.31
N GLY A 396 16.71 -8.40 -6.21
CA GLY A 396 17.61 -7.41 -5.62
C GLY A 396 17.24 -6.84 -4.24
N GLY A 397 16.50 -7.52 -3.36
CA GLY A 397 16.36 -7.16 -1.94
C GLY A 397 17.55 -7.66 -1.10
N GLY A 398 17.77 -7.05 0.07
CA GLY A 398 18.89 -7.37 0.95
C GLY A 398 20.23 -6.85 0.40
N ARG A 399 20.23 -5.65 -0.18
CA ARG A 399 21.44 -5.07 -0.81
C ARG A 399 22.49 -4.59 0.17
N ILE A 400 22.23 -4.56 1.48
CA ILE A 400 23.20 -4.15 2.48
C ILE A 400 24.29 -5.21 2.61
N GLU A 401 25.51 -4.73 2.69
CA GLU A 401 26.73 -5.47 2.36
C GLU A 401 27.59 -5.69 3.61
N ASP A 402 26.93 -5.96 4.75
CA ASP A 402 27.53 -5.93 6.09
C ASP A 402 27.59 -7.31 6.78
N GLY A 403 27.15 -8.38 6.10
CA GLY A 403 27.11 -9.73 6.63
C GLY A 403 26.03 -9.98 7.68
N SER A 404 25.16 -9.00 7.94
CA SER A 404 24.02 -9.17 8.84
C SER A 404 22.88 -9.96 8.17
N TYR A 405 21.89 -10.35 8.96
CA TYR A 405 20.66 -10.95 8.45
C TYR A 405 19.80 -9.96 7.65
N ASP A 406 20.07 -8.66 7.72
CA ASP A 406 19.38 -7.64 6.91
C ASP A 406 19.77 -7.73 5.41
N SER A 407 20.83 -8.49 5.08
CA SER A 407 21.26 -8.80 3.70
C SER A 407 20.45 -9.91 3.00
N TYR A 408 19.51 -10.56 3.71
CA TYR A 408 18.64 -11.57 3.11
C TYR A 408 17.41 -10.93 2.46
N ALA A 409 16.88 -11.53 1.40
CA ALA A 409 15.62 -11.09 0.82
C ALA A 409 14.47 -11.21 1.82
N VAL A 410 14.40 -12.32 2.57
CA VAL A 410 13.38 -12.56 3.59
C VAL A 410 14.06 -12.88 4.91
N HIS A 411 13.68 -12.17 5.97
CA HIS A 411 14.13 -12.44 7.33
C HIS A 411 12.93 -12.64 8.25
N ILE A 412 12.88 -13.81 8.89
CA ILE A 412 11.87 -14.18 9.88
C ILE A 412 12.55 -14.23 11.25
N LYS A 413 12.44 -13.13 12.02
CA LYS A 413 13.02 -13.05 13.38
C LYS A 413 12.21 -13.85 14.39
N ASP A 414 10.91 -13.85 14.19
CA ASP A 414 9.90 -14.69 14.84
C ASP A 414 8.72 -14.83 13.87
N GLY A 415 8.11 -16.01 13.81
CA GLY A 415 7.00 -16.27 12.92
C GLY A 415 6.22 -17.50 13.35
N VAL A 416 4.98 -17.29 13.80
CA VAL A 416 4.01 -18.37 14.00
C VAL A 416 3.09 -18.44 12.79
N GLY A 417 3.03 -19.57 12.09
CA GLY A 417 2.08 -19.78 10.98
C GLY A 417 2.37 -18.93 9.74
N VAL A 418 3.64 -18.83 9.37
CA VAL A 418 4.10 -18.14 8.15
C VAL A 418 4.20 -19.15 7.01
N GLU A 419 3.59 -18.85 5.87
CA GLU A 419 3.60 -19.69 4.68
C GLU A 419 4.07 -18.90 3.46
N PHE A 420 5.01 -19.48 2.73
CA PHE A 420 5.49 -19.01 1.45
C PHE A 420 5.25 -20.09 0.40
N ASP A 421 4.51 -19.77 -0.66
CA ASP A 421 4.17 -20.74 -1.70
C ASP A 421 4.45 -20.19 -3.10
N SER A 422 5.14 -20.98 -3.92
CA SER A 422 5.40 -20.70 -5.33
C SER A 422 6.15 -19.36 -5.52
N LEU A 423 7.12 -19.10 -4.64
CA LEU A 423 7.97 -17.92 -4.72
C LEU A 423 8.95 -18.02 -5.88
N LEU A 424 9.23 -16.89 -6.53
CA LEU A 424 10.29 -16.79 -7.53
C LEU A 424 11.39 -15.85 -7.03
N PHE A 425 12.60 -16.39 -6.85
CA PHE A 425 13.80 -15.65 -6.47
C PHE A 425 14.70 -15.44 -7.69
N ASN A 426 15.02 -14.18 -8.00
CA ASN A 426 15.87 -13.83 -9.14
C ASN A 426 16.83 -12.68 -8.80
N ASN A 427 18.11 -12.81 -9.14
CA ASN A 427 19.12 -11.77 -8.94
C ASN A 427 19.16 -11.18 -7.52
N LEU A 428 19.24 -12.05 -6.51
CA LEU A 428 19.28 -11.65 -5.09
C LEU A 428 20.63 -11.92 -4.45
N GLY A 429 20.92 -11.20 -3.36
CA GLY A 429 22.05 -11.50 -2.47
C GLY A 429 21.84 -12.85 -1.79
N ASN A 430 21.20 -12.83 -0.63
CA ASN A 430 20.76 -14.06 0.05
C ASN A 430 19.25 -14.25 -0.05
N GLY A 431 18.79 -15.49 0.08
CA GLY A 431 17.37 -15.84 -0.05
C GLY A 431 16.59 -15.60 1.25
N ILE A 432 16.32 -16.66 2.00
CA ILE A 432 15.49 -16.67 3.21
C ILE A 432 16.38 -17.01 4.42
N VAL A 433 16.21 -16.27 5.52
CA VAL A 433 16.76 -16.64 6.82
C VAL A 433 15.68 -16.60 7.90
N PHE A 434 15.73 -17.55 8.83
CA PHE A 434 14.78 -17.60 9.95
C PHE A 434 15.42 -17.96 11.28
N ASN A 435 14.84 -17.46 12.37
CA ASN A 435 15.23 -17.83 13.74
C ASN A 435 14.53 -19.13 14.15
N LYS A 436 15.26 -20.23 14.22
CA LYS A 436 14.68 -21.54 14.57
C LYS A 436 14.30 -21.69 16.05
N ALA A 437 14.71 -20.75 16.92
CA ALA A 437 14.27 -20.71 18.31
C ALA A 437 12.87 -20.11 18.46
N LEU A 438 12.51 -19.15 17.61
CA LEU A 438 11.27 -18.38 17.73
C LEU A 438 10.24 -18.71 16.64
N THR A 439 10.68 -19.21 15.48
CA THR A 439 9.78 -19.52 14.36
C THR A 439 9.07 -20.86 14.56
N GLN A 440 7.73 -20.87 14.49
CA GLN A 440 6.87 -22.05 14.62
C GLN A 440 5.88 -22.16 13.44
N GLY A 441 5.72 -23.34 12.85
CA GLY A 441 4.75 -23.52 11.77
C GLY A 441 5.14 -22.84 10.46
N LEU A 442 6.44 -22.64 10.19
CA LEU A 442 6.92 -22.13 8.91
C LEU A 442 6.74 -23.17 7.81
N VAL A 443 6.13 -22.76 6.71
CA VAL A 443 6.00 -23.57 5.50
C VAL A 443 6.61 -22.82 4.33
N ILE A 444 7.57 -23.46 3.65
CA ILE A 444 8.14 -22.97 2.39
C ILE A 444 7.82 -24.03 1.32
N ARG A 445 6.95 -23.70 0.37
CA ARG A 445 6.47 -24.61 -0.67
C ARG A 445 6.82 -24.12 -2.06
N ARG A 446 7.30 -25.03 -2.92
CA ARG A 446 7.59 -24.80 -4.34
C ARG A 446 8.42 -23.54 -4.61
N PRO A 447 9.48 -23.22 -3.83
CA PRO A 447 10.33 -22.09 -4.18
C PRO A 447 11.05 -22.38 -5.51
N VAL A 448 11.07 -21.40 -6.40
CA VAL A 448 11.83 -21.42 -7.65
C VAL A 448 13.00 -20.45 -7.52
N VAL A 449 14.21 -20.99 -7.64
CA VAL A 449 15.45 -20.20 -7.55
C VAL A 449 16.10 -20.10 -8.92
N ARG A 450 16.29 -18.86 -9.39
CA ARG A 450 17.11 -18.54 -10.57
C ARG A 450 18.53 -18.18 -10.13
N THR A 451 18.74 -17.01 -9.55
CA THR A 451 20.09 -16.54 -9.18
C THR A 451 20.12 -16.01 -7.74
N VAL A 452 21.05 -16.52 -6.94
CA VAL A 452 21.34 -16.06 -5.56
C VAL A 452 22.87 -15.95 -5.43
N ARG A 453 23.37 -14.78 -5.02
CA ARG A 453 24.81 -14.45 -5.00
C ARG A 453 25.28 -14.00 -3.61
N THR A 454 26.41 -14.48 -3.11
CA THR A 454 26.99 -13.91 -1.89
C THR A 454 27.38 -12.48 -2.23
N TYR A 455 27.28 -11.60 -1.25
CA TYR A 455 27.72 -10.24 -1.43
C TYR A 455 29.20 -10.19 -1.92
N GLY A 456 29.45 -9.50 -3.04
CA GLY A 456 30.77 -9.43 -3.69
C GLY A 456 31.23 -10.70 -4.43
N ALA A 457 30.43 -11.77 -4.48
CA ALA A 457 30.81 -13.04 -5.13
C ALA A 457 29.71 -13.57 -6.06
N THR A 458 30.02 -14.66 -6.78
CA THR A 458 29.15 -15.26 -7.80
C THR A 458 28.02 -16.14 -7.24
N SER A 459 27.96 -16.43 -5.93
CA SER A 459 27.12 -17.51 -5.40
C SER A 459 26.75 -17.34 -3.93
N GLY A 460 25.46 -17.34 -3.56
CA GLY A 460 24.92 -16.98 -2.23
C GLY A 460 24.33 -18.14 -1.43
N ILE A 461 23.80 -17.85 -0.23
CA ILE A 461 23.01 -18.81 0.55
C ILE A 461 21.53 -18.59 0.25
N PHE A 462 20.85 -19.64 -0.21
CA PHE A 462 19.42 -19.54 -0.49
C PHE A 462 18.57 -19.69 0.76
N ILE A 463 18.73 -20.73 1.58
CA ILE A 463 18.02 -20.84 2.87
C ILE A 463 19.03 -21.02 4.01
N ASP A 464 18.93 -20.16 5.02
CA ASP A 464 19.71 -20.23 6.26
C ASP A 464 18.82 -20.17 7.50
N ALA A 465 19.38 -20.54 8.66
CA ALA A 465 18.72 -20.44 9.95
C ALA A 465 19.71 -20.16 11.07
N TYR A 466 19.26 -19.45 12.10
CA TYR A 466 20.03 -19.16 13.30
C TYR A 466 19.21 -19.43 14.57
N GLY A 467 19.84 -19.29 15.74
CA GLY A 467 19.21 -19.58 17.04
C GLY A 467 19.32 -21.06 17.41
N THR A 468 18.63 -21.46 18.48
CA THR A 468 18.65 -22.84 18.98
C THR A 468 17.49 -23.65 18.37
N ASN A 469 17.73 -24.91 18.02
CA ASN A 469 16.65 -25.78 17.53
C ASN A 469 15.65 -26.09 18.64
N VAL A 470 14.36 -25.98 18.33
CA VAL A 470 13.26 -26.38 19.22
C VAL A 470 12.55 -27.59 18.61
N ALA A 471 12.73 -28.76 19.22
CA ALA A 471 12.24 -30.03 18.67
C ALA A 471 10.71 -30.09 18.50
N SER A 472 9.96 -29.35 19.33
CA SER A 472 8.49 -29.27 19.26
C SER A 472 7.97 -28.40 18.12
N ASN A 473 8.82 -27.61 17.46
CA ASN A 473 8.38 -26.77 16.35
C ASN A 473 7.92 -27.64 15.17
N ARG A 474 7.27 -27.01 14.20
CA ARG A 474 6.84 -27.65 12.95
C ARG A 474 7.34 -26.78 11.80
N LEU A 475 8.35 -27.23 11.08
CA LEU A 475 8.93 -26.49 9.96
C LEU A 475 8.91 -27.38 8.72
N SER A 476 8.44 -26.86 7.60
CA SER A 476 8.28 -27.62 6.35
C SER A 476 8.96 -26.93 5.18
N LEU A 477 9.70 -27.71 4.40
CA LEU A 477 10.20 -27.33 3.08
C LEU A 477 9.69 -28.34 2.05
N GLU A 478 8.84 -27.90 1.14
CA GLU A 478 8.10 -28.76 0.21
C GLU A 478 8.47 -28.44 -1.25
N ASP A 479 8.89 -29.48 -1.99
CA ASP A 479 9.18 -29.44 -3.44
C ASP A 479 10.01 -28.24 -3.95
N PRO A 480 11.21 -27.97 -3.39
CA PRO A 480 12.05 -26.89 -3.89
C PRO A 480 12.56 -27.16 -5.30
N ILE A 481 12.47 -26.15 -6.18
CA ILE A 481 12.98 -26.21 -7.56
C ILE A 481 14.19 -25.28 -7.69
N PHE A 482 15.30 -25.88 -8.08
CA PHE A 482 16.59 -25.22 -8.21
C PHE A 482 17.01 -25.18 -9.68
N ASN A 483 16.73 -24.08 -10.38
CA ASN A 483 17.00 -23.96 -11.81
C ASN A 483 18.42 -23.47 -12.14
N GLN A 484 19.08 -22.75 -11.23
CA GLN A 484 20.53 -22.51 -11.29
C GLN A 484 21.13 -22.63 -9.87
N ALA A 485 22.46 -22.73 -9.78
CA ALA A 485 23.16 -23.14 -8.56
C ALA A 485 23.65 -21.96 -7.69
N PRO A 486 22.96 -21.57 -6.60
CA PRO A 486 23.63 -20.96 -5.44
C PRO A 486 24.79 -21.84 -4.97
N ALA A 487 25.77 -21.25 -4.27
CA ALA A 487 26.85 -22.03 -3.64
C ALA A 487 26.28 -22.93 -2.54
N THR A 488 25.30 -22.43 -1.80
CA THR A 488 24.63 -23.16 -0.73
C THR A 488 23.12 -23.03 -0.94
N TYR A 489 22.49 -24.13 -1.32
CA TYR A 489 21.03 -24.19 -1.42
C TYR A 489 20.35 -24.07 -0.06
N ILE A 490 20.82 -24.84 0.91
CA ILE A 490 20.29 -24.88 2.27
C ILE A 490 21.48 -25.06 3.20
N SER A 491 21.64 -24.20 4.20
CA SER A 491 22.70 -24.34 5.20
C SER A 491 22.48 -25.56 6.10
N GLU A 492 23.54 -26.07 6.73
CA GLU A 492 23.44 -27.16 7.72
C GLU A 492 22.49 -26.80 8.89
N SER A 493 22.51 -25.53 9.29
CA SER A 493 21.66 -25.03 10.37
C SER A 493 20.18 -25.07 10.01
N ALA A 494 19.82 -24.63 8.80
CA ALA A 494 18.46 -24.68 8.27
C ALA A 494 18.02 -26.11 8.00
N LEU A 495 18.89 -26.93 7.40
CA LEU A 495 18.63 -28.34 7.15
C LEU A 495 18.27 -29.06 8.44
N THR A 496 19.08 -28.88 9.49
CA THR A 496 18.80 -29.45 10.82
C THR A 496 17.46 -28.99 11.37
N ALA A 497 17.08 -27.71 11.18
CA ALA A 497 15.80 -27.21 11.66
C ALA A 497 14.60 -27.93 11.00
N PHE A 498 14.60 -28.09 9.67
CA PHE A 498 13.53 -28.82 8.97
C PHE A 498 13.48 -30.31 9.35
N LEU A 499 14.63 -30.90 9.63
CA LEU A 499 14.77 -32.32 9.91
C LEU A 499 14.46 -32.73 11.36
N THR A 500 14.69 -31.84 12.32
CA THR A 500 14.60 -32.15 13.77
C THR A 500 13.25 -31.80 14.40
N THR A 501 12.30 -31.27 13.62
CA THR A 501 11.02 -30.76 14.11
C THR A 501 9.91 -31.81 14.13
N ALA A 502 8.98 -31.69 15.09
CA ALA A 502 7.92 -32.65 15.40
C ALA A 502 6.94 -32.96 14.25
N ALA A 503 6.97 -32.19 13.15
CA ALA A 503 6.12 -32.42 11.99
C ALA A 503 6.56 -33.62 11.12
N GLY A 504 7.75 -34.21 11.34
CA GLY A 504 8.24 -35.29 10.48
C GLY A 504 8.32 -34.82 9.03
N GLY A 505 9.22 -33.86 8.75
CA GLY A 505 9.31 -33.18 7.46
C GLY A 505 9.44 -34.14 6.27
N ARG A 506 8.58 -33.97 5.26
CA ARG A 506 8.75 -34.60 3.95
C ARG A 506 9.82 -33.82 3.18
N LEU A 507 10.96 -34.44 2.88
CA LEU A 507 11.99 -33.86 2.01
C LEU A 507 11.88 -34.49 0.63
N SER A 508 11.68 -33.67 -0.40
CA SER A 508 11.65 -34.09 -1.81
C SER A 508 12.98 -33.71 -2.45
N VAL A 509 13.75 -34.68 -2.91
CA VAL A 509 15.07 -34.47 -3.55
C VAL A 509 14.99 -34.78 -5.05
N GLY A 510 15.44 -33.83 -5.88
CA GLY A 510 15.45 -33.93 -7.34
C GLY A 510 16.80 -33.59 -7.98
N ASN A 511 17.91 -33.87 -7.28
CA ASN A 511 19.25 -33.40 -7.65
C ASN A 511 20.13 -34.46 -8.37
N ASN A 512 19.57 -35.62 -8.77
CA ASN A 512 20.30 -36.72 -9.41
C ASN A 512 21.54 -37.19 -8.61
N ALA A 513 21.53 -37.04 -7.28
CA ALA A 513 22.69 -37.35 -6.44
C ALA A 513 22.76 -38.83 -6.05
N ALA A 514 23.97 -39.40 -6.14
CA ALA A 514 24.24 -40.77 -5.71
C ALA A 514 24.35 -40.90 -4.17
N VAL A 515 24.48 -39.79 -3.43
CA VAL A 515 24.50 -39.73 -1.97
C VAL A 515 23.47 -38.69 -1.53
N VAL A 516 22.57 -39.09 -0.64
CA VAL A 516 21.47 -38.23 -0.15
C VAL A 516 21.54 -38.15 1.36
N SER A 517 21.21 -37.01 1.96
CA SER A 517 21.21 -36.85 3.42
C SER A 517 19.79 -36.75 3.95
N CYS A 518 19.49 -37.44 5.03
CA CYS A 518 18.19 -37.45 5.70
C CYS A 518 18.32 -37.27 7.22
N GLY A 519 19.24 -36.42 7.68
CA GLY A 519 19.53 -36.21 9.12
C GLY A 519 18.31 -36.41 10.03
N MET A 520 18.24 -37.50 10.76
CA MET A 520 17.09 -37.78 11.61
C MET A 520 17.33 -37.09 12.96
N GLY A 521 16.34 -36.39 13.51
CA GLY A 521 16.49 -35.67 14.78
C GLY A 521 16.26 -36.53 16.03
N ALA A 522 16.85 -36.12 17.16
CA ALA A 522 16.80 -36.82 18.46
C ALA A 522 15.45 -36.70 19.21
N GLY A 523 14.32 -36.92 18.55
CA GLY A 523 12.97 -36.89 19.16
C GLY A 523 12.61 -38.18 19.92
N THR A 524 11.45 -38.29 20.54
CA THR A 524 10.92 -39.56 21.08
C THR A 524 10.47 -40.52 19.96
N LEU A 525 10.22 -41.79 20.28
CA LEU A 525 10.16 -42.99 19.40
C LEU A 525 9.20 -42.97 18.16
N GLN A 526 8.56 -41.87 17.78
CA GLN A 526 7.52 -41.84 16.73
C GLN A 526 7.62 -40.70 15.70
N ALA A 527 8.75 -40.57 15.01
CA ALA A 527 8.81 -39.77 13.78
C ALA A 527 9.54 -40.55 12.68
N ALA A 528 8.76 -41.19 11.79
CA ALA A 528 9.28 -41.71 10.54
C ALA A 528 9.36 -40.54 9.55
N GLN A 529 10.56 -40.26 9.04
CA GLN A 529 10.77 -39.24 8.02
C GLN A 529 10.38 -39.80 6.64
N ILE A 530 9.70 -39.00 5.80
CA ILE A 530 9.42 -39.38 4.41
C ILE A 530 10.44 -38.68 3.50
N LEU A 531 11.26 -39.45 2.80
CA LEU A 531 12.15 -38.97 1.74
C LEU A 531 11.55 -39.35 0.39
N ASN A 532 11.24 -38.35 -0.44
CA ASN A 532 10.70 -38.57 -1.77
C ASN A 532 11.78 -38.35 -2.84
N PHE A 533 11.99 -39.31 -3.71
CA PHE A 533 12.89 -39.20 -4.85
C PHE A 533 12.12 -38.83 -6.12
N ASN A 534 12.54 -37.74 -6.77
CA ASN A 534 11.99 -37.29 -8.05
C ASN A 534 13.12 -36.92 -9.01
N ASN A 535 14.05 -37.86 -9.25
CA ASN A 535 15.18 -37.65 -10.13
C ASN A 535 14.73 -37.37 -11.56
N THR A 536 15.50 -36.55 -12.30
CA THR A 536 15.22 -36.18 -13.70
C THR A 536 16.05 -36.98 -14.70
N ALA A 537 17.03 -37.75 -14.20
CA ALA A 537 17.82 -38.72 -14.95
C ALA A 537 17.99 -40.01 -14.13
N ALA A 538 18.29 -41.12 -14.81
CA ALA A 538 18.55 -42.40 -14.15
C ALA A 538 19.69 -42.25 -13.12
N THR A 539 19.37 -42.48 -11.84
CA THR A 539 20.25 -42.20 -10.71
C THR A 539 20.27 -43.39 -9.75
N THR A 540 21.47 -43.84 -9.38
CA THR A 540 21.66 -44.88 -8.36
C THR A 540 22.09 -44.24 -7.04
N VAL A 541 21.25 -44.38 -6.01
CA VAL A 541 21.51 -43.91 -4.65
C VAL A 541 22.32 -44.97 -3.92
N THR A 542 23.57 -44.64 -3.62
CA THR A 542 24.56 -45.52 -3.00
C THR A 542 24.72 -45.28 -1.50
N ASN A 543 24.23 -44.16 -0.98
CA ASN A 543 24.26 -43.88 0.45
C ASN A 543 23.14 -42.91 0.85
N ILE A 544 22.62 -43.12 2.04
CA ILE A 544 21.74 -42.18 2.73
C ILE A 544 22.45 -41.80 4.04
N THR A 545 22.88 -40.55 4.19
CA THR A 545 23.63 -40.10 5.36
C THR A 545 22.71 -39.49 6.42
N GLY A 546 23.17 -39.45 7.68
CA GLY A 546 22.43 -38.78 8.76
C GLY A 546 21.39 -39.65 9.48
N GLY A 547 21.50 -40.98 9.37
CA GLY A 547 20.64 -41.88 10.16
C GLY A 547 20.92 -41.78 11.67
N GLN A 548 19.90 -42.09 12.46
CA GLN A 548 19.98 -42.17 13.93
C GLN A 548 19.60 -43.56 14.43
N LEU A 549 20.32 -44.05 15.44
CA LEU A 549 20.22 -45.44 15.87
C LEU A 549 18.75 -45.83 16.14
N PHE A 550 18.30 -46.90 15.46
CA PHE A 550 16.96 -47.48 15.52
C PHE A 550 15.82 -46.60 15.00
N ARG A 551 16.09 -45.65 14.10
CA ARG A 551 15.06 -44.82 13.48
C ARG A 551 14.64 -45.28 12.10
N GLU A 552 13.33 -45.22 11.83
CA GLU A 552 12.74 -45.60 10.55
C GLU A 552 12.66 -44.43 9.54
N LEU A 553 13.05 -44.69 8.30
CA LEU A 553 12.95 -43.78 7.16
C LEU A 553 12.02 -44.41 6.11
N LEU A 554 10.99 -43.69 5.67
CA LEU A 554 10.14 -44.10 4.56
C LEU A 554 10.61 -43.42 3.27
N LEU A 555 11.04 -44.22 2.32
CA LEU A 555 11.35 -43.77 0.97
C LEU A 555 10.12 -43.90 0.08
N THR A 556 9.85 -42.84 -0.67
CA THR A 556 8.81 -42.77 -1.70
C THR A 556 9.43 -42.30 -3.00
N PHE A 557 8.82 -42.65 -4.14
CA PHE A 557 9.37 -42.38 -5.45
C PHE A 557 8.30 -41.76 -6.34
N SER A 558 8.60 -40.63 -6.95
CA SER A 558 7.68 -39.94 -7.86
C SER A 558 7.75 -40.48 -9.30
N ASN A 559 8.79 -41.24 -9.62
CA ASN A 559 9.06 -41.79 -10.95
C ASN A 559 9.92 -43.06 -10.87
N SER A 560 10.29 -43.62 -12.03
CA SER A 560 11.12 -44.84 -12.15
C SER A 560 12.60 -44.57 -12.44
N LEU A 561 13.08 -43.35 -12.16
CA LEU A 561 14.46 -42.94 -12.48
C LEU A 561 15.42 -43.14 -11.29
N THR A 562 14.98 -43.80 -10.23
CA THR A 562 15.80 -44.03 -9.03
C THR A 562 16.06 -45.52 -8.84
N THR A 563 17.29 -45.86 -8.50
CA THR A 563 17.66 -47.20 -8.00
C THR A 563 18.33 -47.03 -6.65
N ILE A 564 17.87 -47.75 -5.63
CA ILE A 564 18.55 -47.79 -4.33
C ILE A 564 19.53 -48.95 -4.35
N ALA A 565 20.82 -48.68 -4.19
CA ALA A 565 21.84 -49.71 -4.23
C ALA A 565 21.82 -50.54 -2.94
N ASN A 566 22.06 -51.85 -3.06
CA ASN A 566 22.44 -52.71 -1.96
C ASN A 566 23.97 -52.73 -1.85
N ASN A 567 24.53 -52.23 -0.74
CA ASN A 567 25.97 -52.12 -0.55
C ASN A 567 26.37 -52.11 0.93
N THR A 568 27.50 -51.50 1.29
CA THR A 568 27.98 -51.41 2.68
C THR A 568 27.15 -50.46 3.53
N ASN A 569 26.55 -49.43 2.95
CA ASN A 569 25.83 -48.36 3.66
C ASN A 569 24.31 -48.58 3.68
N ILE A 570 23.77 -49.33 2.71
CA ILE A 570 22.35 -49.67 2.61
C ILE A 570 22.24 -51.18 2.36
N LYS A 571 21.64 -51.89 3.31
CA LYS A 571 21.41 -53.33 3.30
C LYS A 571 19.97 -53.60 2.93
N LEU A 572 19.76 -54.06 1.71
CA LEU A 572 18.43 -54.41 1.19
C LEU A 572 18.21 -55.92 1.31
N SER A 573 16.96 -56.30 1.52
CA SER A 573 16.54 -57.70 1.52
C SER A 573 16.92 -58.38 0.20
N GLY A 574 17.37 -59.63 0.25
CA GLY A 574 17.82 -60.38 -0.94
C GLY A 574 19.19 -59.97 -1.49
N SER A 575 19.89 -59.00 -0.88
CA SER A 575 21.21 -58.53 -1.33
C SER A 575 21.26 -58.00 -2.77
N THR A 576 20.15 -57.46 -3.26
CA THR A 576 20.03 -56.87 -4.60
C THR A 576 19.61 -55.41 -4.54
N ASP A 577 20.05 -54.62 -5.51
CA ASP A 577 19.57 -53.25 -5.71
C ASP A 577 18.04 -53.23 -5.86
N PHE A 578 17.43 -52.12 -5.43
CA PHE A 578 16.00 -51.89 -5.58
C PHE A 578 15.75 -50.86 -6.67
N THR A 579 15.34 -51.33 -7.84
CA THR A 579 14.85 -50.50 -8.95
C THR A 579 13.41 -50.05 -8.65
N THR A 580 13.14 -48.76 -8.74
CA THR A 580 11.89 -48.19 -8.22
C THR A 580 10.90 -47.86 -9.32
N THR A 581 9.62 -47.74 -8.96
CA THR A 581 8.56 -47.13 -9.78
C THR A 581 7.88 -46.01 -9.02
N SER A 582 6.99 -45.24 -9.65
CA SER A 582 6.20 -44.19 -8.99
C SER A 582 5.23 -44.69 -7.91
N ARG A 583 5.07 -46.00 -7.77
CA ARG A 583 4.25 -46.64 -6.72
C ARG A 583 5.09 -47.34 -5.66
N SER A 584 6.41 -47.37 -5.84
CA SER A 584 7.29 -48.08 -4.93
C SER A 584 7.37 -47.38 -3.59
N THR A 585 7.54 -48.16 -2.52
CA THR A 585 7.96 -47.64 -1.21
C THR A 585 9.04 -48.53 -0.63
N LEU A 586 9.95 -47.94 0.14
CA LEU A 586 11.02 -48.68 0.83
C LEU A 586 11.18 -48.08 2.23
N LYS A 587 10.97 -48.91 3.26
CA LYS A 587 11.18 -48.53 4.64
C LYS A 587 12.52 -49.06 5.12
N LEU A 588 13.34 -48.18 5.67
CA LEU A 588 14.68 -48.49 6.20
C LEU A 588 14.74 -48.17 7.70
N ILE A 589 15.59 -48.85 8.46
CA ILE A 589 15.98 -48.52 9.84
C ILE A 589 17.49 -48.30 9.92
N TRP A 590 17.94 -47.26 10.63
CA TRP A 590 19.37 -47.03 10.81
C TRP A 590 19.95 -47.85 11.96
N MET A 591 20.99 -48.64 11.66
CA MET A 591 21.63 -49.58 12.59
C MET A 591 22.90 -49.02 13.24
N GLY A 592 23.15 -47.71 13.10
CA GLY A 592 24.32 -47.02 13.66
C GLY A 592 25.41 -46.76 12.63
N THR A 593 25.63 -47.69 11.70
CA THR A 593 26.65 -47.60 10.64
C THR A 593 26.12 -47.84 9.23
N TYR A 594 24.90 -48.36 9.09
CA TYR A 594 24.23 -48.63 7.82
C TYR A 594 22.71 -48.56 7.98
N TRP A 595 22.01 -48.40 6.86
CA TRP A 595 20.56 -48.59 6.78
C TRP A 595 20.22 -50.03 6.51
N GLN A 596 19.27 -50.59 7.25
CA GLN A 596 18.72 -51.91 7.03
C GLN A 596 17.30 -51.78 6.52
N GLU A 597 16.95 -52.52 5.49
CA GLU A 597 15.56 -52.61 5.06
C GLU A 597 14.66 -53.28 6.10
N ILE A 598 13.50 -52.67 6.33
CA ILE A 598 12.40 -53.23 7.12
C ILE A 598 11.36 -53.84 6.18
N SER A 599 10.96 -53.10 5.15
CA SER A 599 9.94 -53.53 4.20
C SER A 599 10.04 -52.76 2.89
N ARG A 600 9.54 -53.34 1.79
CA ARG A 600 9.38 -52.65 0.51
C ARG A 600 8.03 -53.02 -0.13
N SER A 601 7.51 -52.15 -1.00
CA SER A 601 6.31 -52.39 -1.83
C SER A 601 6.54 -51.96 -3.27
#